data_AF-A0A8X6F172-F1
#
_entry.id   AF-A0A8X6F172-F1
#
_cell.length_a   1.000
_cell.length_b   1.000
_cell.length_c   1.000
_cell.angle_alpha   90.00
_cell.angle_beta   90.00
_cell.angle_gamma   90.00
#
_symmetry.space_group_name_H-M   'P 1'
#
loop_
_entity.id
_entity.type
_entity.pdbx_description
1 polymer ?
#
loop_
_entity_poly.entity_id
_entity_poly.type
_entity_poly.pdbx_seq_one_letter_code
_entity_poly.pdbx_strand_id
1 'polypeptide(L)'
;MENEYPDFLEHLKYIIATGNIAPGKHVNAVIDISHWNESVDFKLVKEDGILGIIHKATQGLKYVDGEYAKRRKAAEEEGILWGTYHFGVGENGKDQANRFLETVGDYSQVLLALDIEENQSGKNITPKQAEDFVNRVYVVTGHLPLIYGNAHFLKDFATPILTKCPLWP
;
A
#
# COMPACT_ATOMS: atom_id res chain seq x y z
N MET A 1 -10.41 -18.13 -2.32
CA MET A 1 -10.24 -16.79 -1.73
C MET A 1 -10.84 -15.82 -2.71
N GLU A 2 -11.84 -15.05 -2.31
CA GLU A 2 -12.27 -13.88 -3.09
C GLU A 2 -11.05 -12.96 -3.29
N ASN A 3 -10.95 -12.31 -4.46
CA ASN A 3 -9.85 -11.39 -4.74
C ASN A 3 -9.99 -10.17 -3.80
N GLU A 4 -8.97 -9.90 -3.00
CA GLU A 4 -8.98 -8.87 -1.94
C GLU A 4 -9.09 -7.41 -2.43
N TYR A 5 -9.10 -7.18 -3.74
CA TYR A 5 -9.26 -5.85 -4.33
C TYR A 5 -9.90 -5.99 -5.73
N PRO A 6 -11.15 -6.49 -5.82
CA PRO A 6 -11.72 -6.88 -7.10
C PRO A 6 -11.86 -5.67 -8.02
N ASP A 7 -12.33 -4.53 -7.50
CA ASP A 7 -12.51 -3.30 -8.27
C ASP A 7 -11.18 -2.72 -8.76
N PHE A 8 -10.16 -2.65 -7.89
CA PHE A 8 -8.82 -2.20 -8.29
C PHE A 8 -8.24 -3.10 -9.38
N LEU A 9 -8.36 -4.43 -9.21
CA LEU A 9 -7.83 -5.40 -10.16
C LEU A 9 -8.63 -5.44 -11.46
N GLU A 10 -9.95 -5.28 -11.42
CA GLU A 10 -10.80 -5.16 -12.60
C GLU A 10 -10.53 -3.87 -13.36
N HIS A 11 -10.38 -2.75 -12.66
CA HIS A 11 -10.01 -1.48 -13.26
C HIS A 11 -8.62 -1.58 -13.92
N LEU A 12 -7.64 -2.18 -13.22
CA LEU A 12 -6.31 -2.44 -13.77
C LEU A 12 -6.39 -3.30 -15.04
N LYS A 13 -7.15 -4.41 -15.01
CA LYS A 13 -7.36 -5.29 -16.17
C LYS A 13 -8.07 -4.58 -17.32
N TYR A 14 -9.08 -3.76 -17.04
CA TYR A 14 -9.82 -2.99 -18.04
C TYR A 14 -8.91 -1.98 -18.74
N ILE A 15 -8.08 -1.24 -18.01
CA ILE A 15 -7.12 -0.30 -18.61
C ILE A 15 -6.12 -1.05 -19.51
N ILE A 16 -5.58 -2.18 -19.03
CA ILE A 16 -4.65 -3.02 -19.80
C ILE A 16 -5.32 -3.57 -21.09
N ALA A 17 -6.56 -4.07 -20.98
CA ALA A 17 -7.24 -4.76 -22.07
C ALA A 17 -7.81 -3.82 -23.14
N THR A 18 -8.28 -2.64 -22.75
CA THR A 18 -8.96 -1.70 -23.69
C THR A 18 -8.01 -0.79 -24.43
N GLY A 19 -6.74 -0.70 -24.03
CA GLY A 19 -5.79 0.16 -24.71
C GLY A 19 -6.24 1.63 -24.75
N ASN A 20 -7.03 2.08 -23.76
CA ASN A 20 -7.26 3.50 -23.48
C ASN A 20 -5.99 4.17 -22.91
N ILE A 21 -4.85 3.79 -23.46
CA ILE A 21 -3.50 4.26 -23.20
C ILE A 21 -3.00 4.53 -24.62
N ALA A 22 -2.86 5.82 -24.98
CA ALA A 22 -2.55 6.23 -26.34
C ALA A 22 -1.30 5.51 -26.91
N PRO A 23 -1.13 5.43 -28.24
CA PRO A 23 0.07 4.81 -28.82
C PRO A 23 1.31 5.67 -28.53
N GLY A 24 2.19 5.21 -27.63
CA GLY A 24 3.41 5.89 -27.16
C GLY A 24 4.02 5.12 -25.99
N LYS A 25 5.29 5.38 -25.62
CA LYS A 25 6.01 4.67 -24.54
C LYS A 25 5.38 4.95 -23.16
N HIS A 26 4.30 4.25 -22.85
CA HIS A 26 3.65 4.28 -21.55
C HIS A 26 4.04 3.03 -20.76
N VAL A 27 4.40 3.20 -19.50
CA VAL A 27 4.64 2.07 -18.60
C VAL A 27 3.34 1.76 -17.88
N ASN A 28 2.75 0.59 -18.16
CA ASN A 28 1.60 0.07 -17.41
C ASN A 28 2.07 -0.41 -16.03
N ALA A 29 2.43 0.54 -15.16
CA ALA A 29 3.08 0.31 -13.89
C ALA A 29 2.29 0.91 -12.73
N VAL A 30 2.48 0.32 -11.56
CA VAL A 30 2.18 0.94 -10.27
C VAL A 30 3.51 1.32 -9.65
N ILE A 31 3.64 2.55 -9.16
CA ILE A 31 4.83 3.01 -8.46
C ILE A 31 4.56 3.11 -6.96
N ASP A 32 5.59 3.05 -6.14
CA ASP A 32 5.51 3.45 -4.73
C ASP A 32 6.28 4.75 -4.50
N ILE A 33 5.78 5.56 -3.58
CA ILE A 33 6.42 6.83 -3.19
C ILE A 33 6.23 7.12 -1.69
N SER A 34 7.05 8.02 -1.19
CA SER A 34 6.97 8.60 0.15
C SER A 34 7.39 10.07 0.13
N HIS A 35 7.47 10.71 1.30
CA HIS A 35 8.05 12.06 1.44
C HIS A 35 9.44 12.22 0.79
N TRP A 36 10.22 11.15 0.62
CA TRP A 36 11.53 11.21 -0.06
C TRP A 36 11.43 11.55 -1.54
N ASN A 37 10.29 11.29 -2.18
CA ASN A 37 10.06 11.65 -3.57
C ASN A 37 9.57 13.10 -3.64
N GLU A 38 10.48 14.05 -3.84
CA GLU A 38 10.11 15.47 -3.92
C GLU A 38 9.48 15.82 -5.28
N SER A 39 8.64 16.87 -5.32
CA SER A 39 8.11 17.46 -6.55
C SER A 39 7.40 16.50 -7.51
N VAL A 40 6.57 15.59 -6.99
CA VAL A 40 5.76 14.66 -7.81
C VAL A 40 4.67 15.44 -8.56
N ASP A 41 4.71 15.38 -9.89
CA ASP A 41 3.69 15.94 -10.78
C ASP A 41 2.73 14.83 -11.23
N PHE A 42 1.52 14.82 -10.66
CA PHE A 42 0.53 13.76 -10.92
C PHE A 42 -0.03 13.80 -12.35
N LYS A 43 0.02 14.96 -13.01
CA LYS A 43 -0.39 15.05 -14.41
C LYS A 43 0.64 14.36 -15.30
N LEU A 44 1.93 14.59 -15.06
CA LEU A 44 3.00 13.88 -15.77
C LEU A 44 2.97 12.37 -15.47
N VAL A 45 2.70 11.97 -14.22
CA VAL A 45 2.51 10.55 -13.85
C VAL A 45 1.41 9.91 -14.72
N LYS A 46 0.27 10.59 -14.88
CA LYS A 46 -0.84 10.12 -15.71
C LYS A 46 -0.46 10.07 -17.20
N GLU A 47 0.20 11.12 -17.70
CA GLU A 47 0.68 11.21 -19.09
C GLU A 47 1.73 10.12 -19.41
N ASP A 48 2.57 9.73 -18.45
CA ASP A 48 3.52 8.61 -18.57
C ASP A 48 2.85 7.23 -18.50
N GLY A 49 1.54 7.18 -18.25
CA GLY A 49 0.72 5.97 -18.25
C GLY A 49 0.76 5.15 -16.97
N ILE A 50 1.26 5.73 -15.87
CA ILE A 50 1.27 5.10 -14.56
C ILE A 50 -0.17 4.93 -14.08
N LEU A 51 -0.52 3.72 -13.67
CA LEU A 51 -1.90 3.31 -13.38
C LEU A 51 -2.30 3.59 -11.94
N GLY A 52 -1.34 3.50 -11.02
CA GLY A 52 -1.58 3.68 -9.61
C GLY A 52 -0.33 4.01 -8.83
N ILE A 53 -0.55 4.45 -7.60
CA ILE A 53 0.50 4.81 -6.66
C ILE A 53 0.24 4.11 -5.33
N ILE A 54 1.25 3.49 -4.74
CA ILE A 54 1.21 2.99 -3.35
C ILE A 54 2.05 3.93 -2.46
N HIS A 55 1.40 4.78 -1.68
CA HIS A 55 2.08 5.84 -0.92
C HIS A 55 2.28 5.47 0.56
N LYS A 56 3.45 5.78 1.14
CA LYS A 56 3.66 5.66 2.60
C LYS A 56 2.66 6.52 3.36
N ALA A 57 1.87 5.95 4.27
CA ALA A 57 1.03 6.74 5.17
C ALA A 57 1.69 6.93 6.53
N THR A 58 2.22 5.85 7.09
CA THR A 58 2.66 5.81 8.50
C THR A 58 3.85 4.90 8.71
N GLN A 59 4.55 5.12 9.82
CA GLN A 59 5.61 4.24 10.33
C GLN A 59 5.52 4.15 11.85
N GLY A 60 5.35 2.94 12.37
CA GLY A 60 5.11 2.74 13.80
C GLY A 60 3.96 3.58 14.34
N LEU A 61 4.04 3.94 15.61
CA LEU A 61 2.96 4.66 16.30
C LEU A 61 3.03 6.18 16.17
N LYS A 62 4.17 6.73 15.71
CA LYS A 62 4.46 8.17 15.83
C LYS A 62 4.52 8.89 14.50
N TYR A 63 4.99 8.24 13.45
CA TYR A 63 5.26 8.91 12.19
C TYR A 63 4.05 8.81 11.25
N VAL A 64 3.65 9.97 10.72
CA VAL A 64 2.71 10.14 9.61
C VAL A 64 3.48 10.84 8.51
N ASP A 65 3.38 10.35 7.28
CA ASP A 65 3.99 11.00 6.13
C ASP A 65 3.24 12.30 5.82
N GLY A 66 3.95 13.43 5.91
CA GLY A 66 3.35 14.77 5.83
C GLY A 66 2.74 15.08 4.45
N GLU A 67 3.14 14.39 3.39
CA GLU A 67 2.63 14.60 2.05
C GLU A 67 1.43 13.70 1.71
N TYR A 68 1.15 12.68 2.52
CA TYR A 68 0.16 11.63 2.22
C TYR A 68 -1.20 12.18 1.78
N ALA A 69 -1.84 13.00 2.63
CA ALA A 69 -3.20 13.49 2.37
C ALA A 69 -3.27 14.41 1.13
N LYS A 70 -2.26 15.27 0.96
CA LYS A 70 -2.15 16.18 -0.18
C LYS A 70 -1.98 15.40 -1.50
N ARG A 71 -1.12 14.39 -1.49
CA ARG A 71 -0.80 13.59 -2.68
C ARG A 71 -1.91 12.62 -3.05
N ARG A 72 -2.60 12.04 -2.07
CA ARG A 72 -3.80 11.24 -2.31
C ARG A 72 -4.82 12.04 -3.12
N LYS A 73 -5.14 13.24 -2.63
CA LYS A 73 -6.10 14.13 -3.30
C LYS A 73 -5.67 14.47 -4.72
N ALA A 74 -4.40 14.85 -4.92
CA ALA A 74 -3.89 15.19 -6.25
C ALA A 74 -3.90 14.00 -7.23
N ALA A 75 -3.60 12.78 -6.76
CA ALA A 75 -3.67 11.57 -7.56
C ALA A 75 -5.11 11.22 -7.96
N GLU A 76 -6.05 11.32 -7.01
CA GLU A 76 -7.47 11.05 -7.24
C GLU A 76 -8.07 12.05 -8.25
N GLU A 77 -7.67 13.33 -8.21
CA GLU A 77 -8.08 14.36 -9.18
C GLU A 77 -7.66 14.04 -10.63
N GLU A 78 -6.53 13.35 -10.81
CA GLU A 78 -6.03 12.88 -12.13
C GLU A 78 -6.54 11.46 -12.51
N GLY A 79 -7.37 10.85 -11.66
CA GLY A 79 -7.89 9.49 -11.87
C GLY A 79 -6.78 8.43 -11.87
N ILE A 80 -5.79 8.59 -10.99
CA ILE A 80 -4.75 7.59 -10.70
C ILE A 80 -5.23 6.73 -9.53
N LEU A 81 -5.12 5.40 -9.63
CA LEU A 81 -5.51 4.50 -8.55
C LEU A 81 -4.64 4.70 -7.31
N TRP A 82 -5.23 4.63 -6.12
CA TRP A 82 -4.51 4.88 -4.88
C TRP A 82 -4.37 3.63 -4.01
N GLY A 83 -3.15 3.38 -3.57
CA GLY A 83 -2.79 2.44 -2.55
C GLY A 83 -1.93 3.12 -1.49
N THR A 84 -1.76 2.44 -0.36
CA THR A 84 -0.97 2.98 0.73
C THR A 84 -0.37 1.90 1.59
N TYR A 85 0.82 2.17 2.13
CA TYR A 85 1.52 1.25 3.02
C TYR A 85 1.81 1.84 4.39
N HIS A 86 1.86 0.95 5.37
CA HIS A 86 2.40 1.18 6.71
C HIS A 86 3.77 0.49 6.82
N PHE A 87 4.82 1.24 7.18
CA PHE A 87 6.12 0.66 7.51
C PHE A 87 6.10 0.06 8.91
N GLY A 88 6.11 -1.27 9.00
CA GLY A 88 6.01 -2.00 10.26
C GLY A 88 7.28 -1.91 11.10
N VAL A 89 7.13 -1.62 12.38
CA VAL A 89 8.24 -1.64 13.36
C VAL A 89 7.91 -2.52 14.56
N GLY A 90 8.90 -2.76 15.42
CA GLY A 90 8.81 -3.57 16.64
C GLY A 90 7.99 -2.92 17.78
N GLU A 91 6.82 -2.40 17.44
CA GLU A 91 5.80 -1.84 18.35
C GLU A 91 4.51 -2.70 18.29
N ASN A 92 3.48 -2.35 19.07
CA ASN A 92 2.22 -3.12 19.07
C ASN A 92 1.56 -3.12 17.67
N GLY A 93 1.31 -4.30 17.11
CA GLY A 93 0.79 -4.43 15.74
C GLY A 93 -0.64 -3.91 15.56
N LYS A 94 -1.52 -4.14 16.54
CA LYS A 94 -2.90 -3.65 16.51
C LYS A 94 -2.94 -2.12 16.58
N ASP A 95 -2.10 -1.52 17.42
CA ASP A 95 -2.04 -0.06 17.55
C ASP A 95 -1.45 0.59 16.30
N GLN A 96 -0.45 -0.05 15.68
CA GLN A 96 0.07 0.34 14.36
C GLN A 96 -1.03 0.30 13.29
N ALA A 97 -1.85 -0.75 13.25
CA ALA A 97 -2.98 -0.84 12.31
C ALA A 97 -4.06 0.23 12.57
N ASN A 98 -4.39 0.53 13.82
CA ASN A 98 -5.31 1.62 14.15
C ASN A 98 -4.78 2.96 13.62
N ARG A 99 -3.51 3.26 13.90
CA ARG A 99 -2.88 4.50 13.46
C ARG A 99 -2.86 4.62 11.94
N PHE A 100 -2.56 3.52 11.26
CA PHE A 100 -2.58 3.46 9.80
C PHE A 100 -3.98 3.76 9.27
N LEU A 101 -5.01 3.06 9.74
CA LEU A 101 -6.39 3.24 9.26
C LEU A 101 -6.97 4.63 9.59
N GLU A 102 -6.64 5.18 10.76
CA GLU A 102 -6.97 6.57 11.12
C GLU A 102 -6.38 7.57 10.12
N THR A 103 -5.16 7.31 9.65
CA THR A 103 -4.47 8.16 8.68
C THR A 103 -5.05 7.99 7.27
N VAL A 104 -5.42 6.76 6.89
CA VAL A 104 -6.06 6.48 5.60
C VAL A 104 -7.44 7.15 5.51
N GLY A 105 -8.22 7.13 6.60
CA GLY A 105 -9.58 7.67 6.60
C GLY A 105 -10.52 6.78 5.79
N ASP A 106 -11.06 7.29 4.68
CA ASP A 106 -11.87 6.47 3.78
C ASP A 106 -11.01 5.48 2.99
N TYR A 107 -11.24 4.19 3.23
CA TYR A 107 -10.50 3.07 2.64
C TYR A 107 -11.31 2.31 1.57
N SER A 108 -12.50 2.76 1.16
CA SER A 108 -13.37 1.99 0.27
C SER A 108 -12.79 1.72 -1.13
N GLN A 109 -11.86 2.56 -1.59
CA GLN A 109 -11.19 2.46 -2.89
C GLN A 109 -9.66 2.52 -2.76
N VAL A 110 -9.14 2.15 -1.58
CA VAL A 110 -7.70 2.25 -1.28
C VAL A 110 -7.12 0.86 -1.07
N LEU A 111 -6.09 0.53 -1.85
CA LEU A 111 -5.28 -0.66 -1.59
C LEU A 111 -4.48 -0.46 -0.30
N LEU A 112 -4.57 -1.40 0.65
CA LEU A 112 -3.86 -1.34 1.92
C LEU A 112 -2.67 -2.29 1.90
N ALA A 113 -1.51 -1.86 2.41
CA ALA A 113 -0.32 -2.69 2.48
C ALA A 113 0.39 -2.57 3.84
N LEU A 114 0.97 -3.68 4.29
CA LEU A 114 1.95 -3.74 5.36
C LEU A 114 3.32 -4.00 4.76
N ASP A 115 4.23 -3.06 4.98
CA ASP A 115 5.63 -3.15 4.61
C ASP A 115 6.42 -3.79 5.76
N ILE A 116 7.00 -4.96 5.49
CA ILE A 116 7.75 -5.81 6.41
C ILE A 116 9.22 -5.85 5.95
N GLU A 117 9.97 -4.85 6.40
CA GLU A 117 11.39 -4.70 6.09
C GLU A 117 12.25 -4.39 7.33
N GLU A 118 13.57 -4.35 7.12
CA GLU A 118 14.52 -4.00 8.16
C GLU A 118 14.37 -2.54 8.58
N ASN A 119 14.09 -2.31 9.86
CA ASN A 119 14.07 -1.00 10.47
C ASN A 119 15.47 -0.63 10.98
N GLN A 120 16.28 0.00 10.12
CA GLN A 120 17.66 0.41 10.46
C GLN A 120 17.75 1.33 11.69
N SER A 121 16.66 2.03 12.04
CA SER A 121 16.61 2.97 13.16
C SER A 121 15.97 2.39 14.43
N GLY A 122 15.68 1.09 14.48
CA GLY A 122 15.02 0.52 15.64
C GLY A 122 14.77 -0.98 15.59
N LYS A 123 13.72 -1.41 16.29
CA LYS A 123 13.31 -2.82 16.28
C LYS A 123 12.50 -3.11 15.02
N ASN A 124 12.78 -4.26 14.43
CA ASN A 124 11.99 -4.85 13.36
C ASN A 124 10.62 -5.29 13.88
N ILE A 125 9.61 -5.24 13.02
CA ILE A 125 8.35 -5.91 13.29
C ILE A 125 8.59 -7.42 13.42
N THR A 126 7.86 -8.07 14.32
CA THR A 126 7.88 -9.54 14.49
C THR A 126 6.71 -10.17 13.74
N PRO A 127 6.77 -11.48 13.42
CA PRO A 127 5.64 -12.18 12.80
C PRO A 127 4.34 -12.01 13.59
N LYS A 128 4.39 -12.11 14.92
CA LYS A 128 3.21 -11.92 15.77
C LYS A 128 2.63 -10.51 15.67
N GLN A 129 3.47 -9.49 15.63
CA GLN A 129 3.01 -8.10 15.46
C GLN A 129 2.40 -7.87 14.06
N ALA A 130 2.99 -8.47 13.02
CA ALA A 130 2.43 -8.42 11.67
C ALA A 130 1.06 -9.13 11.61
N GLU A 131 0.90 -10.28 12.27
CA GLU A 131 -0.41 -10.95 12.40
C GLU A 131 -1.44 -10.06 13.09
N ASP A 132 -1.06 -9.41 14.20
CA ASP A 132 -1.97 -8.54 14.95
C ASP A 132 -2.38 -7.32 14.12
N PHE A 133 -1.46 -6.78 13.31
CA PHE A 133 -1.75 -5.72 12.33
C PHE A 133 -2.75 -6.21 11.27
N VAL A 134 -2.44 -7.32 10.59
CA VAL A 134 -3.28 -7.87 9.51
C VAL A 134 -4.67 -8.24 10.00
N ASN A 135 -4.78 -8.90 11.15
CA ASN A 135 -6.06 -9.21 11.78
C ASN A 135 -6.86 -7.93 12.05
N ARG A 136 -6.20 -6.89 12.56
CA ARG A 136 -6.89 -5.63 12.86
C ARG A 136 -7.38 -4.94 11.60
N VAL A 137 -6.57 -4.89 10.54
CA VAL A 137 -7.00 -4.35 9.24
C VAL A 137 -8.22 -5.12 8.74
N TYR A 138 -8.14 -6.46 8.67
CA TYR A 138 -9.23 -7.30 8.19
C TYR A 138 -10.53 -7.13 8.99
N VAL A 139 -10.45 -7.09 10.33
CA VAL A 139 -11.63 -6.90 11.19
C VAL A 139 -12.30 -5.54 10.96
N VAL A 140 -11.53 -4.49 10.64
CA VAL A 140 -12.08 -3.14 10.46
C VAL A 140 -12.59 -2.92 9.04
N THR A 141 -11.86 -3.40 8.04
CA THR A 141 -12.10 -3.04 6.64
C THR A 141 -12.76 -4.15 5.83
N GLY A 142 -12.76 -5.39 6.34
CA GLY A 142 -13.13 -6.58 5.59
C GLY A 142 -12.09 -7.05 4.58
N HIS A 143 -10.95 -6.36 4.45
CA HIS A 143 -9.91 -6.62 3.46
C HIS A 143 -8.59 -7.06 4.10
N LEU A 144 -7.92 -8.03 3.51
CA LEU A 144 -6.53 -8.36 3.83
C LEU A 144 -5.59 -7.36 3.15
N PRO A 145 -4.67 -6.72 3.90
CA PRO A 145 -3.67 -5.85 3.29
C PRO A 145 -2.68 -6.69 2.47
N LEU A 146 -2.08 -6.10 1.43
CA LEU A 146 -0.90 -6.68 0.79
C LEU A 146 0.25 -6.76 1.81
N ILE A 147 1.08 -7.77 1.68
CA ILE A 147 2.37 -7.83 2.37
C ILE A 147 3.45 -7.45 1.36
N TYR A 148 4.28 -6.48 1.72
CA TYR A 148 5.52 -6.17 1.04
C TYR A 148 6.71 -6.59 1.89
N GLY A 149 7.77 -7.06 1.24
CA GLY A 149 9.04 -7.40 1.87
C GLY A 149 9.88 -8.36 1.04
N ASN A 150 11.19 -8.29 1.20
CA ASN A 150 12.09 -9.17 0.48
C ASN A 150 12.05 -10.62 1.03
N ALA A 151 12.42 -11.59 0.19
CA ALA A 151 12.37 -13.01 0.52
C ALA A 151 13.21 -13.39 1.76
N HIS A 152 14.32 -12.69 2.02
CA HIS A 152 15.14 -12.94 3.19
C HIS A 152 14.40 -12.55 4.48
N PHE A 153 13.71 -11.42 4.47
CA PHE A 153 13.01 -10.91 5.64
C PHE A 153 11.69 -11.65 5.88
N LEU A 154 10.97 -12.01 4.82
CA LEU A 154 9.68 -12.71 4.91
C LEU A 154 9.79 -14.21 5.25
N LYS A 155 10.99 -14.80 5.26
CA LYS A 155 11.19 -16.25 5.50
C LYS A 155 10.51 -16.75 6.79
N ASP A 156 10.47 -15.91 7.82
CA ASP A 156 9.91 -16.22 9.15
C ASP A 156 8.47 -15.70 9.32
N PHE A 157 7.87 -15.11 8.27
CA PHE A 157 6.55 -14.48 8.29
C PHE A 157 5.47 -15.31 7.58
N ALA A 158 5.77 -16.56 7.22
CA ALA A 158 4.82 -17.48 6.57
C ALA A 158 3.81 -18.11 7.56
N THR A 159 3.06 -17.28 8.30
CA THR A 159 2.04 -17.75 9.23
C THR A 159 0.68 -17.96 8.55
N PRO A 160 -0.27 -18.70 9.15
CA PRO A 160 -1.54 -19.04 8.49
C PRO A 160 -2.41 -17.86 8.05
N ILE A 161 -2.28 -16.69 8.70
CA ILE A 161 -3.00 -15.48 8.26
C ILE A 161 -2.19 -14.67 7.25
N LEU A 162 -0.88 -14.50 7.46
CA LEU A 162 -0.02 -13.72 6.57
C LEU A 162 0.09 -14.36 5.18
N THR A 163 0.04 -15.68 5.09
CA THR A 163 0.01 -16.42 3.81
C THR A 163 -1.30 -16.30 3.02
N LYS A 164 -2.36 -15.73 3.62
CA LYS A 164 -3.60 -15.39 2.91
C LYS A 164 -3.57 -14.00 2.30
N CYS A 165 -2.68 -13.14 2.80
CA CYS A 165 -2.51 -11.82 2.23
C CYS A 165 -1.90 -11.91 0.83
N PRO A 166 -2.36 -11.08 -0.13
CA PRO A 166 -1.68 -10.93 -1.39
C PRO A 166 -0.24 -10.41 -1.18
N LEU A 167 0.70 -10.93 -1.95
CA LEU A 167 2.10 -10.49 -1.89
C LEU A 167 2.34 -9.37 -2.91
N TRP A 168 2.95 -8.28 -2.46
CA TRP A 168 3.68 -7.33 -3.28
C TRP A 168 5.17 -7.66 -3.13
N PRO A 169 5.76 -8.42 -4.07
CA PRO A 169 7.12 -8.94 -3.93
C PRO A 169 8.21 -7.89 -4.19
#